data_AF-A0A4Z0JE15-F1
#
_entry.id   AF-A0A4Z0JE15-F1
#
_cell.length_a   1.000
_cell.length_b   1.000
_cell.length_c   1.000
_cell.angle_alpha   90.00
_cell.angle_beta   90.00
_cell.angle_gamma   90.00
#
_symmetry.space_group_name_H-M   'P 1'
#
loop_
_entity.id
_entity.type
_entity.pdbx_description
1 polymer ?
#
loop_
_entity_poly.entity_id
_entity_poly.type
_entity_poly.pdbx_seq_one_letter_code
_entity_poly.pdbx_strand_id
1 'polypeptide(L)'
;MTSQISQLSSATQTLASGANQVAGGSSQLASGAGSLASANSQIASGASTLASGTNTLNSSSSTLNSGASQVNSASQQVNTGVQTLNTKLQAMSSQVEELQNGLGSASSGLTSLANGSDTMNDYLTELQKSYIGKDFYLPKETIHSKAFKPALDTYMADNNKITTMTVVLKGDPNSEKANKQFKQLQKDIKAQVKHGALDGTQVALGGQTSQDNDLRTLANGDFKRTAIIMVIGIGIALIVVIQSLLQPMTIIATLLAAYAVSMSLTRIISSTFLGRPLLSWNTPFFTFIMLMALGVDYSIFLMIRYKDDHDGTDLKKQMLRAATAIGAVVISAAIILSGTFAALIPSGVTTLIQVALGVIIGLIVLVFALPVTMSGLISLTQWHEMREHGLDKKAKKTDK
;
A
#
# COMPACT_ATOMS: atom_id res chain seq x y z
N MET A 1 41.20 152.02 -108.90
CA MET A 1 40.06 151.11 -108.61
C MET A 1 40.44 149.63 -108.54
N THR A 2 41.49 149.15 -109.22
CA THR A 2 41.89 147.73 -109.22
C THR A 2 42.55 147.21 -107.92
N SER A 3 43.24 148.06 -107.15
CA SER A 3 43.95 147.67 -105.90
C SER A 3 43.01 147.42 -104.69
N GLN A 4 42.02 148.28 -104.47
CA GLN A 4 41.09 148.18 -103.33
C GLN A 4 40.16 146.95 -103.44
N ILE A 5 39.79 146.55 -104.65
CA ILE A 5 39.01 145.32 -104.92
C ILE A 5 39.86 144.07 -104.59
N SER A 6 41.17 144.12 -104.83
CA SER A 6 42.10 143.02 -104.55
C SER A 6 42.35 142.84 -103.03
N GLN A 7 42.45 143.94 -102.27
CA GLN A 7 42.53 143.89 -100.79
C GLN A 7 41.24 143.37 -100.15
N LEU A 8 40.07 143.82 -100.62
CA LEU A 8 38.79 143.32 -100.12
C LEU A 8 38.60 141.83 -100.45
N SER A 9 39.02 141.39 -101.64
CA SER A 9 39.03 139.98 -102.02
C SER A 9 39.94 139.15 -101.10
N SER A 10 41.13 139.64 -100.77
CA SER A 10 42.08 138.97 -99.87
C SER A 10 41.58 138.90 -98.42
N ALA A 11 40.99 139.98 -97.90
CA ALA A 11 40.37 140.01 -96.58
C ALA A 11 39.16 139.08 -96.49
N THR A 12 38.33 139.05 -97.55
CA THR A 12 37.19 138.13 -97.66
C THR A 12 37.66 136.68 -97.74
N GLN A 13 38.75 136.38 -98.44
CA GLN A 13 39.37 135.05 -98.47
C GLN A 13 39.97 134.64 -97.12
N THR A 14 40.57 135.57 -96.38
CA THR A 14 41.12 135.30 -95.05
C THR A 14 40.00 135.02 -94.04
N LEU A 15 38.93 135.82 -94.08
CA LEU A 15 37.74 135.60 -93.25
C LEU A 15 37.05 134.28 -93.61
N ALA A 16 36.93 133.96 -94.91
CA ALA A 16 36.41 132.68 -95.36
C ALA A 16 37.27 131.51 -94.88
N SER A 17 38.61 131.66 -94.90
CA SER A 17 39.54 130.65 -94.38
C SER A 17 39.42 130.48 -92.85
N GLY A 18 39.30 131.59 -92.11
CA GLY A 18 39.06 131.57 -90.66
C GLY A 18 37.71 130.96 -90.28
N ALA A 19 36.65 131.30 -91.02
CA ALA A 19 35.33 130.69 -90.86
C ALA A 19 35.36 129.19 -91.17
N ASN A 20 36.10 128.77 -92.21
CA ASN A 20 36.31 127.35 -92.52
C ASN A 20 37.11 126.61 -91.44
N GLN A 21 38.12 127.25 -90.82
CA GLN A 21 38.86 126.67 -89.69
C GLN A 21 37.98 126.52 -88.45
N VAL A 22 37.17 127.52 -88.11
CA VAL A 22 36.22 127.44 -86.99
C VAL A 22 35.16 126.38 -87.26
N ALA A 23 34.64 126.28 -88.48
CA ALA A 23 33.70 125.23 -88.88
C ALA A 23 34.34 123.83 -88.78
N GLY A 24 35.59 123.68 -89.20
CA GLY A 24 36.37 122.44 -89.07
C GLY A 24 36.63 122.06 -87.61
N GLY A 25 37.06 123.01 -86.77
CA GLY A 25 37.27 122.79 -85.34
C GLY A 25 35.98 122.46 -84.58
N SER A 26 34.88 123.14 -84.91
CA SER A 26 33.54 122.84 -84.36
C SER A 26 33.06 121.45 -84.76
N SER A 27 33.30 121.05 -86.02
CA SER A 27 33.00 119.71 -86.51
C SER A 27 33.82 118.63 -85.79
N GLN A 28 35.12 118.88 -85.56
CA GLN A 28 35.99 117.96 -84.84
C GLN A 28 35.59 117.82 -83.35
N LEU A 29 35.20 118.92 -82.70
CA LEU A 29 34.66 118.90 -81.34
C LEU A 29 33.34 118.13 -81.28
N ALA A 30 32.43 118.33 -82.24
CA ALA A 30 31.18 117.58 -82.33
C ALA A 30 31.43 116.08 -82.52
N SER A 31 32.38 115.69 -83.38
CA SER A 31 32.81 114.29 -83.54
C SER A 31 33.44 113.73 -82.25
N GLY A 32 34.26 114.51 -81.56
CA GLY A 32 34.87 114.13 -80.28
C GLY A 32 33.83 113.93 -79.17
N ALA A 33 32.88 114.86 -79.05
CA ALA A 33 31.76 114.76 -78.11
C ALA A 33 30.84 113.56 -78.43
N GLY A 34 30.58 113.30 -79.73
CA GLY A 34 29.84 112.12 -80.17
C GLY A 34 30.56 110.81 -79.84
N SER A 35 31.89 110.78 -79.97
CA SER A 35 32.72 109.63 -79.59
C SER A 35 32.70 109.39 -78.08
N LEU A 36 32.80 110.46 -77.27
CA LEU A 36 32.72 110.38 -75.81
C LEU A 36 31.34 109.93 -75.33
N ALA A 37 30.26 110.45 -75.94
CA ALA A 37 28.90 110.02 -75.63
C ALA A 37 28.69 108.52 -75.94
N SER A 38 29.28 108.05 -77.05
CA SER A 38 29.27 106.62 -77.43
C SER A 38 30.05 105.77 -76.42
N ALA A 39 31.25 106.20 -76.04
CA ALA A 39 32.06 105.52 -75.02
C ALA A 39 31.35 105.48 -73.65
N ASN A 40 30.70 106.58 -73.24
CA ASN A 40 29.93 106.62 -71.99
C ASN A 40 28.72 105.69 -72.03
N SER A 41 28.07 105.57 -73.19
CA SER A 41 26.97 104.62 -73.41
C SER A 41 27.45 103.17 -73.34
N GLN A 42 28.64 102.87 -73.85
CA GLN A 42 29.28 101.55 -73.74
C GLN A 42 29.65 101.21 -72.29
N ILE A 43 30.22 102.17 -71.55
CA ILE A 43 30.54 101.99 -70.12
C ILE A 43 29.25 101.74 -69.32
N ALA A 44 28.19 102.52 -69.53
CA ALA A 44 26.91 102.32 -68.86
C ALA A 44 26.30 100.94 -69.16
N SER A 45 26.43 100.48 -70.41
CA SER A 45 26.01 99.13 -70.82
C SER A 45 26.85 98.06 -70.11
N GLY A 46 28.18 98.20 -70.07
CA GLY A 46 29.08 97.28 -69.38
C GLY A 46 28.84 97.22 -67.87
N ALA A 47 28.60 98.37 -67.23
CA ALA A 47 28.23 98.44 -65.81
C ALA A 47 26.90 97.74 -65.52
N SER A 48 25.92 97.89 -66.42
CA SER A 48 24.64 97.19 -66.31
C SER A 48 24.82 95.67 -66.46
N THR A 49 25.64 95.22 -67.42
CA THR A 49 25.98 93.80 -67.56
C THR A 49 26.68 93.24 -66.33
N LEU A 50 27.62 93.99 -65.74
CA LEU A 50 28.32 93.58 -64.51
C LEU A 50 27.36 93.49 -63.31
N ALA A 51 26.45 94.45 -63.17
CA ALA A 51 25.42 94.42 -62.13
C ALA A 51 24.50 93.20 -62.29
N SER A 52 24.03 92.92 -63.52
CA SER A 52 23.25 91.72 -63.82
C SER A 52 24.02 90.44 -63.50
N GLY A 53 25.30 90.34 -63.92
CA GLY A 53 26.15 89.19 -63.62
C GLY A 53 26.37 88.97 -62.13
N THR A 54 26.53 90.05 -61.36
CA THR A 54 26.69 89.99 -59.90
C THR A 54 25.40 89.53 -59.22
N ASN A 55 24.24 89.99 -59.68
CA ASN A 55 22.94 89.52 -59.18
C ASN A 55 22.69 88.04 -59.49
N THR A 56 23.08 87.58 -60.69
CA THR A 56 23.03 86.15 -61.04
C THR A 56 23.95 85.34 -60.14
N LEU A 57 25.20 85.79 -59.93
CA LEU A 57 26.15 85.10 -59.07
C LEU A 57 25.64 85.00 -57.62
N ASN A 58 25.07 86.07 -57.07
CA ASN A 58 24.49 86.07 -55.73
C ASN A 58 23.32 85.07 -55.60
N SER A 59 22.48 85.01 -56.63
CA SER A 59 21.37 84.05 -56.69
C SER A 59 21.87 82.60 -56.78
N SER A 60 22.85 82.33 -57.66
CA SER A 60 23.47 81.01 -57.79
C SER A 60 24.19 80.58 -56.51
N SER A 61 24.86 81.49 -55.81
CA SER A 61 25.50 81.22 -54.51
C SER A 61 24.46 80.83 -53.45
N SER A 62 23.33 81.53 -53.41
CA SER A 62 22.22 81.22 -52.52
C SER A 62 21.63 79.83 -52.81
N THR A 63 21.39 79.51 -54.09
CA THR A 63 20.94 78.17 -54.53
C THR A 63 21.95 77.08 -54.15
N LEU A 64 23.24 77.33 -54.34
CA LEU A 64 24.30 76.38 -53.99
C LEU A 64 24.32 76.11 -52.48
N ASN A 65 24.18 77.15 -51.66
CA ASN A 65 24.12 77.01 -50.19
C ASN A 65 22.89 76.21 -49.73
N SER A 66 21.73 76.45 -50.35
CA SER A 66 20.53 75.64 -50.11
C SER A 66 20.73 74.19 -50.52
N GLY A 67 21.34 73.94 -51.70
CA GLY A 67 21.68 72.60 -52.17
C GLY A 67 22.64 71.86 -51.23
N ALA A 68 23.69 72.53 -50.76
CA ALA A 68 24.65 71.98 -49.80
C ALA A 68 23.98 71.63 -48.46
N SER A 69 23.08 72.49 -47.97
CA SER A 69 22.31 72.24 -46.75
C SER A 69 21.37 71.03 -46.89
N GLN A 70 20.76 70.88 -48.06
CA GLN A 70 19.88 69.74 -48.37
C GLN A 70 20.68 68.43 -48.46
N VAL A 71 21.87 68.44 -49.06
CA VAL A 71 22.78 67.29 -49.09
C VAL A 71 23.24 66.90 -47.69
N ASN A 72 23.61 67.87 -46.84
CA ASN A 72 23.98 67.59 -45.45
C ASN A 72 22.82 66.93 -44.67
N SER A 73 21.60 67.45 -44.85
CA SER A 73 20.39 66.89 -44.23
C SER A 73 20.10 65.47 -44.71
N ALA A 74 20.21 65.22 -46.03
CA ALA A 74 20.05 63.90 -46.61
C ALA A 74 21.13 62.92 -46.11
N SER A 75 22.38 63.35 -45.98
CA SER A 75 23.47 62.53 -45.44
C SER A 75 23.21 62.13 -43.98
N GLN A 76 22.68 63.03 -43.16
CA GLN A 76 22.30 62.73 -41.77
C GLN A 76 21.14 61.75 -41.68
N GLN A 77 20.14 61.89 -42.57
CA GLN A 77 19.03 60.94 -42.67
C GLN A 77 19.53 59.55 -43.08
N VAL A 78 20.43 59.46 -44.07
CA VAL A 78 21.03 58.20 -44.50
C VAL A 78 21.81 57.55 -43.35
N ASN A 79 22.66 58.32 -42.65
CA ASN A 79 23.39 57.81 -41.48
C ASN A 79 22.45 57.28 -40.39
N THR A 80 21.37 57.99 -40.10
CA THR A 80 20.34 57.56 -39.14
C THR A 80 19.64 56.28 -39.61
N GLY A 81 19.34 56.18 -40.90
CA GLY A 81 18.75 54.99 -41.52
C GLY A 81 19.68 53.77 -41.41
N VAL A 82 20.98 53.94 -41.68
CA VAL A 82 22.00 52.89 -41.55
C VAL A 82 22.15 52.44 -40.08
N GLN A 83 22.19 53.37 -39.13
CA GLN A 83 22.24 53.03 -37.70
C GLN A 83 20.99 52.25 -37.27
N THR A 84 19.81 52.68 -37.69
CA THR A 84 18.54 51.99 -37.40
C THR A 84 18.54 50.58 -37.99
N LEU A 85 19.02 50.43 -39.23
CA LEU A 85 19.12 49.12 -39.89
C LEU A 85 20.08 48.20 -39.14
N ASN A 86 21.24 48.70 -38.71
CA ASN A 86 22.21 47.94 -37.94
C ASN A 86 21.60 47.43 -36.63
N THR A 87 20.91 48.29 -35.88
CA THR A 87 20.20 47.89 -34.65
C THR A 87 19.13 46.83 -34.91
N LYS A 88 18.33 46.98 -35.98
CA LYS A 88 17.32 45.98 -36.35
C LYS A 88 17.95 44.65 -36.75
N LEU A 89 19.08 44.67 -37.45
CA LEU A 89 19.78 43.45 -37.86
C LEU A 89 20.38 42.72 -36.65
N GLN A 90 20.92 43.45 -35.67
CA GLN A 90 21.37 42.88 -34.40
C GLN A 90 20.23 42.25 -33.61
N ALA A 91 19.09 42.95 -33.49
CA ALA A 91 17.90 42.41 -32.84
C ALA A 91 17.37 41.15 -33.53
N MET A 92 17.37 41.13 -34.86
CA MET A 92 16.99 39.95 -35.64
C MET A 92 17.95 38.78 -35.40
N SER A 93 19.26 39.05 -35.32
CA SER A 93 20.26 38.01 -34.98
C SER A 93 19.97 37.38 -33.62
N SER A 94 19.64 38.19 -32.61
CA SER A 94 19.29 37.69 -31.28
C SER A 94 18.00 36.87 -31.29
N GLN A 95 16.99 37.28 -32.06
CA GLN A 95 15.74 36.52 -32.21
C GLN A 95 15.96 35.16 -32.90
N VAL A 96 16.85 35.10 -33.88
CA VAL A 96 17.22 33.83 -34.55
C VAL A 96 17.95 32.89 -33.58
N GLU A 97 18.83 33.42 -32.74
CA GLU A 97 19.53 32.64 -31.71
C GLU A 97 18.56 32.08 -30.65
N GLU A 98 17.59 32.90 -30.20
CA GLU A 98 16.54 32.46 -29.29
C GLU A 98 15.66 31.37 -29.91
N LEU A 99 15.29 31.52 -31.20
CA LEU A 99 14.56 30.50 -31.95
C LEU A 99 15.35 29.19 -32.07
N GLN A 100 16.64 29.26 -32.37
CA GLN A 100 17.53 28.09 -32.43
C GLN A 100 17.57 27.35 -31.08
N ASN A 101 17.69 28.09 -29.97
CA ASN A 101 17.68 27.51 -28.62
C ASN A 101 16.32 26.89 -28.27
N GLY A 102 15.21 27.53 -28.66
CA GLY A 102 13.86 27.00 -28.51
C GLY A 102 13.66 25.69 -29.27
N LEU A 103 14.12 25.61 -30.52
CA LEU A 103 14.11 24.38 -31.33
C LEU A 103 14.97 23.26 -30.72
N GLY A 104 16.15 23.59 -30.17
CA GLY A 104 16.99 22.62 -29.47
C GLY A 104 16.33 22.04 -28.22
N SER A 105 15.64 22.90 -27.45
CA SER A 105 14.88 22.49 -26.27
C SER A 105 13.68 21.60 -26.64
N ALA A 106 12.94 21.96 -27.70
CA ALA A 106 11.83 21.16 -28.21
C ALA A 106 12.28 19.76 -28.68
N SER A 107 13.40 19.68 -29.40
CA SER A 107 14.01 18.41 -29.83
C SER A 107 14.40 17.51 -28.63
N SER A 108 14.99 18.10 -27.59
CA SER A 108 15.35 17.38 -26.36
C SER A 108 14.12 16.87 -25.60
N GLY A 109 13.05 17.69 -25.57
CA GLY A 109 11.76 17.31 -25.02
C GLY A 109 11.11 16.14 -25.77
N LEU A 110 11.13 16.17 -27.11
CA LEU A 110 10.65 15.06 -27.95
C LEU A 110 11.45 13.77 -27.71
N THR A 111 12.78 13.87 -27.56
CA THR A 111 13.64 12.72 -27.25
C THR A 111 13.28 12.12 -25.89
N SER A 112 13.04 12.96 -24.88
CA SER A 112 12.62 12.51 -23.54
C SER A 112 11.25 11.83 -23.59
N LEU A 113 10.32 12.34 -24.39
CA LEU A 113 9.00 11.75 -24.57
C LEU A 113 9.09 10.39 -25.29
N ALA A 114 9.95 10.27 -26.32
CA ALA A 114 10.19 9.01 -27.01
C ALA A 114 10.73 7.95 -26.04
N ASN A 115 11.76 8.28 -25.26
CA ASN A 115 12.31 7.38 -24.24
C ASN A 115 11.26 6.98 -23.18
N GLY A 116 10.42 7.92 -22.75
CA GLY A 116 9.32 7.63 -21.82
C GLY A 116 8.26 6.70 -22.41
N SER A 117 7.96 6.85 -23.71
CA SER A 117 7.06 5.97 -24.44
C SER A 117 7.63 4.55 -24.56
N ASP A 118 8.92 4.42 -24.84
CA ASP A 118 9.61 3.12 -24.89
C ASP A 118 9.57 2.43 -23.51
N THR A 119 9.87 3.18 -22.45
CA THR A 119 9.78 2.68 -21.06
C THR A 119 8.38 2.19 -20.72
N MET A 120 7.33 2.92 -21.13
CA MET A 120 5.95 2.52 -20.91
C MET A 120 5.58 1.27 -21.72
N ASN A 121 6.04 1.18 -22.96
CA ASN A 121 5.83 0.00 -23.80
C ASN A 121 6.51 -1.24 -23.19
N ASP A 122 7.73 -1.10 -22.67
CA ASP A 122 8.45 -2.18 -22.00
C ASP A 122 7.72 -2.63 -20.73
N TYR A 123 7.29 -1.68 -19.88
CA TYR A 123 6.49 -1.97 -18.70
C TYR A 123 5.21 -2.75 -19.03
N LEU A 124 4.44 -2.29 -20.02
CA LEU A 124 3.20 -2.95 -20.43
C LEU A 124 3.45 -4.34 -21.04
N THR A 125 4.54 -4.49 -21.80
CA THR A 125 4.94 -5.77 -22.39
C THR A 125 5.34 -6.79 -21.31
N GLU A 126 6.09 -6.36 -20.30
CA GLU A 126 6.47 -7.24 -19.20
C GLU A 126 5.28 -7.58 -18.30
N LEU A 127 4.37 -6.62 -18.06
CA LEU A 127 3.13 -6.86 -17.30
C LEU A 127 2.26 -7.93 -17.95
N GLN A 128 2.13 -7.93 -19.28
CA GLN A 128 1.40 -8.97 -20.03
C GLN A 128 2.02 -10.36 -19.86
N LYS A 129 3.33 -10.47 -19.62
CA LYS A 129 4.05 -11.75 -19.49
C LYS A 129 4.12 -12.26 -18.04
N SER A 130 3.78 -11.42 -17.05
CA SER A 130 3.87 -11.80 -15.63
C SER A 130 2.80 -12.81 -15.22
N TYR A 131 3.23 -13.88 -14.54
CA TYR A 131 2.35 -14.93 -14.00
C TYR A 131 1.30 -14.40 -13.00
N ILE A 132 1.58 -13.26 -12.35
CA ILE A 132 0.71 -12.57 -11.37
C ILE A 132 0.12 -11.27 -11.94
N GLY A 133 0.28 -11.01 -13.25
CA GLY A 133 0.03 -9.71 -13.90
C GLY A 133 -1.40 -9.15 -13.81
N LYS A 134 -2.32 -9.88 -13.17
CA LYS A 134 -3.70 -9.44 -12.89
C LYS A 134 -3.79 -8.62 -11.60
N ASP A 135 -2.91 -8.87 -10.63
CA ASP A 135 -3.01 -8.31 -9.28
C ASP A 135 -1.77 -7.53 -8.85
N PHE A 136 -0.56 -7.96 -9.25
CA PHE A 136 0.69 -7.33 -8.80
C PHE A 136 1.83 -7.53 -9.82
N TYR A 137 2.43 -6.43 -10.25
CA TYR A 137 3.62 -6.43 -11.11
C TYR A 137 4.68 -5.50 -10.52
N LEU A 138 5.91 -6.00 -10.34
CA LEU A 138 7.04 -5.23 -9.85
C LEU A 138 8.17 -5.30 -10.89
N PRO A 139 8.54 -4.18 -11.54
CA PRO A 139 9.59 -4.16 -12.56
C PRO A 139 10.94 -4.61 -12.00
N LYS A 140 11.75 -5.30 -12.83
CA LYS A 140 13.10 -5.77 -12.44
C LYS A 140 14.00 -4.62 -12.00
N GLU A 141 13.91 -3.48 -12.66
CA GLU A 141 14.66 -2.27 -12.33
C GLU A 141 14.31 -1.74 -10.94
N THR A 142 13.04 -1.83 -10.54
CA THR A 142 12.59 -1.43 -9.20
C THR A 142 13.16 -2.35 -8.14
N ILE A 143 13.22 -3.67 -8.39
CA ILE A 143 13.80 -4.67 -7.47
C ILE A 143 15.29 -4.41 -7.24
N HIS A 144 16.02 -3.97 -8.26
CA HIS A 144 17.45 -3.64 -8.17
C HIS A 144 17.74 -2.18 -7.75
N SER A 145 16.71 -1.38 -7.53
CA SER A 145 16.88 0.03 -7.15
C SER A 145 17.41 0.17 -5.73
N LYS A 146 18.17 1.24 -5.48
CA LYS A 146 18.60 1.62 -4.12
C LYS A 146 17.42 1.84 -3.17
N ALA A 147 16.26 2.24 -3.70
CA ALA A 147 15.05 2.49 -2.93
C ALA A 147 14.39 1.20 -2.41
N PHE A 148 14.58 0.07 -3.10
CA PHE A 148 14.00 -1.21 -2.69
C PHE A 148 14.87 -1.97 -1.69
N LYS A 149 16.16 -1.63 -1.62
CA LYS A 149 17.13 -2.26 -0.71
C LYS A 149 16.68 -2.30 0.76
N PRO A 150 16.14 -1.23 1.38
CA PRO A 150 15.65 -1.28 2.76
C PRO A 150 14.52 -2.30 2.97
N ALA A 151 13.64 -2.49 1.98
CA ALA A 151 12.58 -3.50 2.07
C ALA A 151 13.16 -4.92 2.01
N LEU A 152 14.13 -5.15 1.12
CA LEU A 152 14.85 -6.43 1.04
C LEU A 152 15.58 -6.74 2.35
N ASP A 153 16.29 -5.76 2.90
CA ASP A 153 17.03 -5.88 4.16
C ASP A 153 16.09 -6.10 5.38
N THR A 154 14.83 -5.65 5.30
CA THR A 154 13.82 -5.84 6.36
C THR A 154 13.18 -7.23 6.32
N TYR A 155 12.89 -7.75 5.12
CA TYR A 155 12.11 -8.99 4.94
C TYR A 155 12.94 -10.19 4.48
N MET A 156 14.23 -10.00 4.19
CA MET A 156 15.16 -11.05 3.81
C MET A 156 16.44 -11.01 4.65
N ALA A 157 17.03 -12.19 4.88
CA ALA A 157 18.27 -12.37 5.63
C ALA A 157 19.19 -13.39 4.92
N ASP A 158 20.44 -13.49 5.39
CA ASP A 158 21.47 -14.38 4.86
C ASP A 158 21.65 -14.26 3.32
N ASN A 159 22.00 -13.06 2.85
CA ASN A 159 22.16 -12.77 1.42
C ASN A 159 20.94 -13.16 0.58
N ASN A 160 19.74 -12.81 1.05
CA ASN A 160 18.45 -13.09 0.41
C ASN A 160 18.06 -14.57 0.33
N LYS A 161 18.65 -15.44 1.17
CA LYS A 161 18.32 -16.87 1.23
C LYS A 161 17.19 -17.20 2.20
N ILE A 162 16.96 -16.34 3.19
CA ILE A 162 15.90 -16.49 4.18
C ILE A 162 14.92 -15.34 3.98
N THR A 163 13.61 -15.63 4.00
CA THR A 163 12.57 -14.60 3.95
C THR A 163 11.45 -14.90 4.92
N THR A 164 10.84 -13.84 5.45
CA THR A 164 9.70 -13.94 6.36
C THR A 164 8.48 -13.26 5.75
N MET A 165 7.34 -13.94 5.78
CA MET A 165 6.06 -13.39 5.35
C MET A 165 5.06 -13.46 6.49
N THR A 166 4.48 -12.31 6.84
CA THR A 166 3.44 -12.22 7.86
C THR A 166 2.07 -12.41 7.23
N VAL A 167 1.37 -13.47 7.62
CA VAL A 167 0.00 -13.76 7.17
C VAL A 167 -0.96 -13.54 8.33
N VAL A 168 -1.87 -12.57 8.18
CA VAL A 168 -2.88 -12.27 9.20
C VAL A 168 -4.20 -12.96 8.82
N LEU A 169 -4.57 -13.98 9.59
CA LEU A 169 -5.84 -14.70 9.39
C LEU A 169 -7.02 -13.88 9.92
N LYS A 170 -8.14 -13.90 9.17
CA LYS A 170 -9.37 -13.22 9.59
C LYS A 170 -10.10 -14.04 10.66
N GLY A 171 -9.97 -13.65 11.93
CA GLY A 171 -10.71 -14.22 13.05
C GLY A 171 -9.88 -14.38 14.32
N ASP A 172 -10.48 -15.00 15.34
CA ASP A 172 -9.78 -15.33 16.60
C ASP A 172 -8.75 -16.45 16.33
N PRO A 173 -7.46 -16.27 16.68
CA PRO A 173 -6.40 -17.25 16.44
C PRO A 173 -6.64 -18.58 17.16
N ASN A 174 -7.43 -18.57 18.25
CA ASN A 174 -7.79 -19.76 19.03
C ASN A 174 -9.00 -20.51 18.47
N SER A 175 -9.62 -20.00 17.40
CA SER A 175 -10.83 -20.62 16.83
C SER A 175 -10.53 -21.85 15.99
N GLU A 176 -11.46 -22.80 15.97
CA GLU A 176 -11.45 -23.94 15.03
C GLU A 176 -11.37 -23.49 13.57
N LYS A 177 -12.04 -22.39 13.23
CA LYS A 177 -12.02 -21.85 11.88
C LYS A 177 -10.59 -21.42 11.50
N ALA A 178 -9.91 -20.68 12.38
CA ALA A 178 -8.53 -20.28 12.19
C ALA A 178 -7.60 -21.50 12.11
N ASN A 179 -7.81 -22.52 12.96
CA ASN A 179 -7.02 -23.74 12.93
C ASN A 179 -7.21 -24.53 11.61
N LYS A 180 -8.46 -24.71 11.15
CA LYS A 180 -8.74 -25.34 9.84
C LYS A 180 -8.11 -24.58 8.68
N GLN A 181 -8.23 -23.24 8.69
CA GLN A 181 -7.59 -22.38 7.70
C GLN A 181 -6.07 -22.51 7.76
N PHE A 182 -5.47 -22.55 8.94
CA PHE A 182 -4.04 -22.73 9.14
C PHE A 182 -3.56 -24.09 8.62
N LYS A 183 -4.26 -25.20 8.91
CA LYS A 183 -3.92 -26.53 8.38
C LYS A 183 -4.03 -26.59 6.86
N GLN A 184 -5.06 -25.96 6.30
CA GLN A 184 -5.22 -25.86 4.86
C GLN A 184 -4.08 -25.06 4.23
N LEU A 185 -3.76 -23.89 4.80
CA LEU A 185 -2.65 -23.05 4.40
C LEU A 185 -1.32 -23.81 4.46
N GLN A 186 -1.05 -24.54 5.53
CA GLN A 186 0.16 -25.36 5.68
C GLN A 186 0.26 -26.42 4.58
N LYS A 187 -0.85 -27.09 4.26
CA LYS A 187 -0.90 -28.09 3.19
C LYS A 187 -0.67 -27.46 1.81
N ASP A 188 -1.31 -26.33 1.55
CA ASP A 188 -1.21 -25.61 0.28
C ASP A 188 0.20 -25.05 0.06
N ILE A 189 0.80 -24.43 1.09
CA ILE A 189 2.18 -23.95 1.01
C ILE A 189 3.14 -25.11 0.75
N LYS A 190 3.01 -26.23 1.47
CA LYS A 190 3.88 -27.39 1.28
C LYS A 190 3.74 -27.98 -0.13
N ALA A 191 2.53 -27.98 -0.70
CA ALA A 191 2.29 -28.46 -2.06
C ALA A 191 2.86 -27.50 -3.11
N GLN A 192 2.65 -26.19 -2.95
CA GLN A 192 3.13 -25.17 -3.88
C GLN A 192 4.65 -25.05 -3.88
N VAL A 193 5.31 -25.16 -2.72
CA VAL A 193 6.77 -25.11 -2.63
C VAL A 193 7.40 -26.33 -3.29
N LYS A 194 6.82 -27.53 -3.11
CA LYS A 194 7.35 -28.78 -3.71
C LYS A 194 7.22 -28.84 -5.24
N HIS A 195 6.27 -28.12 -5.82
CA HIS A 195 6.01 -28.14 -7.28
C HIS A 195 6.31 -26.80 -7.97
N GLY A 196 6.90 -25.84 -7.24
CA GLY A 196 7.14 -24.48 -7.72
C GLY A 196 8.63 -24.13 -7.84
N ALA A 197 8.90 -22.86 -8.12
CA ALA A 197 10.26 -22.31 -8.25
C ALA A 197 11.09 -22.35 -6.94
N LEU A 198 10.48 -22.75 -5.82
CA LEU A 198 11.09 -22.84 -4.50
C LEU A 198 11.29 -24.29 -4.05
N ASP A 199 11.31 -25.26 -4.97
CA ASP A 199 11.53 -26.66 -4.63
C ASP A 199 12.85 -26.86 -3.84
N GLY A 200 12.80 -27.74 -2.84
CA GLY A 200 13.90 -27.94 -1.87
C GLY A 200 14.00 -26.90 -0.75
N THR A 201 13.17 -25.85 -0.74
CA THR A 201 13.18 -24.84 0.34
C THR A 201 12.53 -25.37 1.62
N GLN A 202 13.19 -25.16 2.77
CA GLN A 202 12.57 -25.42 4.06
C GLN A 202 11.56 -24.33 4.41
N VAL A 203 10.32 -24.74 4.69
CA VAL A 203 9.26 -23.84 5.13
C VAL A 203 8.98 -24.11 6.60
N ALA A 204 9.11 -23.08 7.43
CA ALA A 204 8.65 -23.09 8.82
C ALA A 204 7.45 -22.15 8.96
N LEU A 205 6.43 -22.61 9.69
CA LEU A 205 5.28 -21.79 10.05
C LEU A 205 5.35 -21.50 11.55
N GLY A 206 5.15 -20.25 11.92
CA GLY A 206 5.22 -19.80 13.31
C GLY A 206 4.03 -18.93 13.70
N GLY A 207 4.12 -18.31 14.87
CA GLY A 207 3.07 -17.47 15.42
C GLY A 207 2.03 -18.22 16.26
N GLN A 208 1.12 -17.46 16.86
CA GLN A 208 0.17 -17.93 17.87
C GLN A 208 -0.67 -19.11 17.39
N THR A 209 -1.30 -19.00 16.21
CA THR A 209 -2.16 -20.07 15.66
C THR A 209 -1.39 -21.38 15.39
N SER A 210 -0.12 -21.30 14.99
CA SER A 210 0.73 -22.49 14.81
C SER A 210 1.01 -23.15 16.14
N GLN A 211 1.44 -22.37 17.13
CA GLN A 211 1.73 -22.88 18.48
C GLN A 211 0.49 -23.53 19.10
N ASP A 212 -0.67 -22.87 19.02
CA ASP A 212 -1.92 -23.39 19.56
C ASP A 212 -2.37 -24.67 18.84
N ASN A 213 -2.17 -24.76 17.52
CA ASN A 213 -2.44 -25.96 16.77
C ASN A 213 -1.51 -27.13 17.17
N ASP A 214 -0.23 -26.86 17.33
CA ASP A 214 0.77 -27.86 17.71
C ASP A 214 0.51 -28.36 19.14
N LEU A 215 0.31 -27.45 20.10
CA LEU A 215 -0.08 -27.77 21.47
C LEU A 215 -1.35 -28.62 21.51
N ARG A 216 -2.38 -28.26 20.73
CA ARG A 216 -3.63 -29.02 20.68
C ARG A 216 -3.44 -30.41 20.08
N THR A 217 -2.55 -30.56 19.09
CA THR A 217 -2.29 -31.85 18.45
C THR A 217 -1.52 -32.77 19.39
N LEU A 218 -0.49 -32.23 20.05
CA LEU A 218 0.27 -32.92 21.10
C LEU A 218 -0.65 -33.34 22.25
N ALA A 219 -1.41 -32.40 22.82
CA ALA A 219 -2.29 -32.64 23.94
C ALA A 219 -3.36 -33.69 23.66
N ASN A 220 -3.96 -33.72 22.45
CA ASN A 220 -4.96 -34.74 22.12
C ASN A 220 -4.37 -36.16 22.01
N GLY A 221 -3.13 -36.28 21.55
CA GLY A 221 -2.41 -37.56 21.52
C GLY A 221 -2.09 -38.04 22.94
N ASP A 222 -1.47 -37.16 23.72
CA ASP A 222 -1.08 -37.44 25.10
C ASP A 222 -2.28 -37.68 26.01
N PHE A 223 -3.39 -36.95 25.81
CA PHE A 223 -4.63 -37.15 26.52
C PHE A 223 -5.17 -38.57 26.31
N LYS A 224 -5.30 -39.02 25.06
CA LYS A 224 -5.80 -40.38 24.77
C LYS A 224 -4.92 -41.45 25.40
N ARG A 225 -3.61 -41.29 25.31
CA ARG A 225 -2.65 -42.23 25.93
C ARG A 225 -2.79 -42.23 27.47
N THR A 226 -2.84 -41.06 28.08
CA THR A 226 -2.96 -40.90 29.54
C THR A 226 -4.28 -41.42 30.06
N ALA A 227 -5.39 -41.15 29.36
CA ALA A 227 -6.72 -41.64 29.72
C ALA A 227 -6.79 -43.17 29.68
N ILE A 228 -6.21 -43.81 28.66
CA ILE A 228 -6.14 -45.28 28.58
C ILE A 228 -5.35 -45.85 29.76
N ILE A 229 -4.17 -45.29 30.05
CA ILE A 229 -3.33 -45.73 31.18
C ILE A 229 -4.10 -45.57 32.51
N MET A 230 -4.77 -44.44 32.69
CA MET A 230 -5.55 -44.15 33.90
C MET A 230 -6.74 -45.10 34.07
N VAL A 231 -7.51 -45.37 33.00
CA VAL A 231 -8.64 -46.31 33.04
C VAL A 231 -8.16 -47.72 33.38
N ILE A 232 -7.04 -48.17 32.79
CA ILE A 232 -6.45 -49.48 33.11
C ILE A 232 -5.98 -49.51 34.57
N GLY A 233 -5.28 -48.47 35.03
CA GLY A 233 -4.79 -48.38 36.40
C GLY A 233 -5.92 -48.39 37.44
N ILE A 234 -6.97 -47.58 37.21
CA ILE A 234 -8.19 -47.57 38.02
C ILE A 234 -8.86 -48.94 37.98
N GLY A 235 -8.95 -49.58 36.81
CA GLY A 235 -9.51 -50.92 36.67
C GLY A 235 -8.78 -51.95 37.52
N ILE A 236 -7.44 -51.96 37.48
CA ILE A 236 -6.61 -52.85 38.30
C ILE A 236 -6.84 -52.57 39.79
N ALA A 237 -6.81 -51.31 40.20
CA ALA A 237 -7.05 -50.93 41.60
C ALA A 237 -8.43 -51.38 42.09
N LEU A 238 -9.48 -51.16 41.30
CA LEU A 238 -10.84 -51.61 41.59
C LEU A 238 -10.96 -53.14 41.62
N ILE A 239 -10.29 -53.87 40.73
CA ILE A 239 -10.24 -55.34 40.76
C ILE A 239 -9.63 -55.83 42.08
N VAL A 240 -8.55 -55.20 42.55
CA VAL A 240 -7.90 -55.56 43.82
C VAL A 240 -8.80 -55.30 45.01
N VAL A 241 -9.47 -54.14 45.05
CA VAL A 241 -10.35 -53.75 46.17
C VAL A 241 -11.64 -54.57 46.18
N ILE A 242 -12.24 -54.78 45.02
CA ILE A 242 -13.57 -55.39 44.89
C ILE A 242 -13.50 -56.91 44.70
N GLN A 243 -12.33 -57.46 44.36
CA GLN A 243 -12.09 -58.89 44.12
C GLN A 243 -13.06 -59.51 43.09
N SER A 244 -13.49 -58.71 42.11
CA SER A 244 -14.40 -59.12 41.04
C SER A 244 -13.97 -58.43 39.75
N LEU A 245 -14.19 -59.06 38.59
CA LEU A 245 -13.84 -58.49 37.28
C LEU A 245 -15.00 -57.71 36.64
N LEU A 246 -16.24 -58.20 36.82
CA LEU A 246 -17.43 -57.60 36.20
C LEU A 246 -17.82 -56.27 36.86
N GLN A 247 -17.68 -56.16 38.19
CA GLN A 247 -18.07 -54.97 38.94
C GLN A 247 -17.17 -53.73 38.64
N PRO A 248 -15.83 -53.85 38.57
CA PRO A 248 -14.98 -52.74 38.12
C PRO A 248 -15.27 -52.26 36.70
N MET A 249 -15.57 -53.18 35.77
CA MET A 249 -15.88 -52.80 34.39
C MET A 249 -17.12 -51.92 34.31
N THR A 250 -18.12 -52.17 35.16
CA THR A 250 -19.37 -51.41 35.16
C THR A 250 -19.23 -50.09 35.88
N ILE A 251 -18.42 -50.02 36.95
CA ILE A 251 -17.97 -48.76 37.54
C ILE A 251 -17.38 -47.90 36.44
N ILE A 252 -16.35 -48.41 35.76
CA ILE A 252 -15.64 -47.67 34.71
C ILE A 252 -16.59 -47.26 33.59
N ALA A 253 -17.48 -48.14 33.14
CA ALA A 253 -18.46 -47.82 32.12
C ALA A 253 -19.39 -46.66 32.57
N THR A 254 -19.87 -46.70 33.81
CA THR A 254 -20.70 -45.62 34.39
C THR A 254 -19.92 -44.32 34.52
N LEU A 255 -18.65 -44.36 34.96
CA LEU A 255 -17.79 -43.18 35.07
C LEU A 255 -17.54 -42.54 33.70
N LEU A 256 -17.23 -43.35 32.68
CA LEU A 256 -17.02 -42.89 31.32
C LEU A 256 -18.31 -42.33 30.70
N ALA A 257 -19.46 -42.97 30.96
CA ALA A 257 -20.76 -42.48 30.53
C ALA A 257 -21.09 -41.14 31.18
N ALA A 258 -20.89 -41.00 32.50
CA ALA A 258 -21.11 -39.75 33.21
C ALA A 258 -20.18 -38.62 32.72
N TYR A 259 -18.91 -38.94 32.44
CA TYR A 259 -17.97 -38.02 31.80
C TYR A 259 -18.47 -37.58 30.41
N ALA A 260 -18.93 -38.51 29.57
CA ALA A 260 -19.42 -38.19 28.22
C ALA A 260 -20.69 -37.33 28.26
N VAL A 261 -21.63 -37.63 29.16
CA VAL A 261 -22.85 -36.83 29.39
C VAL A 261 -22.48 -35.44 29.90
N SER A 262 -21.60 -35.36 30.90
CA SER A 262 -21.12 -34.09 31.44
C SER A 262 -20.51 -33.22 30.35
N MET A 263 -19.53 -33.74 29.61
CA MET A 263 -18.87 -33.00 28.54
C MET A 263 -19.84 -32.55 27.45
N SER A 264 -20.84 -33.37 27.11
CA SER A 264 -21.88 -33.02 26.14
C SER A 264 -22.75 -31.86 26.64
N LEU A 265 -23.17 -31.91 27.90
CA LEU A 265 -24.01 -30.86 28.49
C LEU A 265 -23.22 -29.56 28.73
N THR A 266 -21.97 -29.67 29.19
CA THR A 266 -21.05 -28.53 29.30
C THR A 266 -20.82 -27.87 27.96
N ARG A 267 -20.69 -28.64 26.87
CA ARG A 267 -20.57 -28.08 25.52
C ARG A 267 -21.82 -27.29 25.12
N ILE A 268 -23.01 -27.83 25.38
CA ILE A 268 -24.28 -27.15 25.09
C ILE A 268 -24.38 -25.86 25.89
N ILE A 269 -24.17 -25.92 27.21
CA ILE A 269 -24.24 -24.76 28.10
C ILE A 269 -23.19 -23.71 27.72
N SER A 270 -21.96 -24.12 27.44
CA SER A 270 -20.88 -23.22 26.98
C SER A 270 -21.23 -22.53 25.66
N SER A 271 -21.86 -23.26 24.73
CA SER A 271 -22.27 -22.69 23.45
C SER A 271 -23.35 -21.62 23.61
N THR A 272 -24.31 -21.83 24.51
CA THR A 272 -25.45 -20.93 24.73
C THR A 272 -25.07 -19.73 25.60
N PHE A 273 -24.33 -19.94 26.69
CA PHE A 273 -24.02 -18.88 27.67
C PHE A 273 -22.73 -18.11 27.38
N LEU A 274 -21.67 -18.77 26.88
CA LEU A 274 -20.39 -18.11 26.61
C LEU A 274 -20.23 -17.69 25.15
N GLY A 275 -21.19 -18.02 24.27
CA GLY A 275 -21.06 -17.77 22.82
C GLY A 275 -19.89 -18.50 22.16
N ARG A 276 -19.32 -19.49 22.86
CA ARG A 276 -18.18 -20.30 22.39
C ARG A 276 -18.67 -21.73 22.15
N PRO A 277 -18.86 -22.16 20.89
CA PRO A 277 -19.41 -23.48 20.58
C PRO A 277 -18.46 -24.65 20.87
N LEU A 278 -17.23 -24.35 21.29
CA LEU A 278 -16.16 -25.30 21.54
C LEU A 278 -15.60 -25.16 22.95
N LEU A 279 -15.28 -26.32 23.53
CA LEU A 279 -14.56 -26.42 24.79
C LEU A 279 -13.07 -26.18 24.57
N SER A 280 -12.42 -25.61 25.57
CA SER A 280 -10.96 -25.45 25.58
C SER A 280 -10.31 -26.82 25.49
N TRP A 281 -9.17 -26.92 24.79
CA TRP A 281 -8.48 -28.20 24.58
C TRP A 281 -8.08 -28.91 25.88
N ASN A 282 -7.89 -28.15 26.97
CA ASN A 282 -7.59 -28.65 28.32
C ASN A 282 -8.81 -29.12 29.12
N THR A 283 -10.01 -28.64 28.78
CA THR A 283 -11.23 -28.95 29.55
C THR A 283 -11.52 -30.45 29.62
N PRO A 284 -11.49 -31.22 28.51
CA PRO A 284 -11.71 -32.66 28.56
C PRO A 284 -10.77 -33.38 29.53
N PHE A 285 -9.51 -32.95 29.61
CA PHE A 285 -8.50 -33.57 30.44
C PHE A 285 -8.73 -33.33 31.94
N PHE A 286 -8.89 -32.07 32.35
CA PHE A 286 -9.11 -31.76 33.76
C PHE A 286 -10.45 -32.30 34.27
N THR A 287 -11.52 -32.18 33.48
CA THR A 287 -12.82 -32.74 33.85
C THR A 287 -12.74 -34.27 33.96
N PHE A 288 -11.99 -34.94 33.08
CA PHE A 288 -11.78 -36.39 33.15
C PHE A 288 -11.08 -36.78 34.46
N ILE A 289 -9.94 -36.15 34.78
CA ILE A 289 -9.19 -36.47 36.00
C ILE A 289 -10.06 -36.27 37.25
N MET A 290 -10.74 -35.13 37.36
CA MET A 290 -11.56 -34.82 38.52
C MET A 290 -12.74 -35.78 38.68
N LEU A 291 -13.47 -36.08 37.59
CA LEU A 291 -14.62 -36.98 37.65
C LEU A 291 -14.21 -38.43 37.89
N MET A 292 -13.10 -38.87 37.31
CA MET A 292 -12.58 -40.22 37.56
C MET A 292 -12.10 -40.36 39.00
N ALA A 293 -11.35 -39.40 39.54
CA ALA A 293 -10.89 -39.45 40.93
C ALA A 293 -12.07 -39.53 41.92
N LEU A 294 -13.03 -38.60 41.80
CA LEU A 294 -14.17 -38.52 42.71
C LEU A 294 -15.16 -39.68 42.52
N GLY A 295 -15.37 -40.09 41.28
CA GLY A 295 -16.27 -41.18 40.95
C GLY A 295 -15.74 -42.55 41.39
N VAL A 296 -14.42 -42.76 41.31
CA VAL A 296 -13.77 -43.98 41.83
C VAL A 296 -13.93 -44.06 43.34
N ASP A 297 -13.63 -42.99 44.07
CA ASP A 297 -13.77 -42.95 45.53
C ASP A 297 -15.19 -43.32 45.97
N TYR A 298 -16.20 -42.72 45.33
CA TYR A 298 -17.58 -43.05 45.62
C TYR A 298 -17.91 -44.53 45.32
N SER A 299 -17.49 -45.03 44.16
CA SER A 299 -17.74 -46.41 43.78
C SER A 299 -17.11 -47.40 44.76
N ILE A 300 -15.92 -47.11 45.30
CA ILE A 300 -15.25 -47.91 46.30
C ILE A 300 -16.04 -47.90 47.61
N PHE A 301 -16.40 -46.72 48.12
CA PHE A 301 -17.16 -46.62 49.37
C PHE A 301 -18.49 -47.36 49.27
N LEU A 302 -19.25 -47.15 48.19
CA LEU A 302 -20.53 -47.82 47.95
C LEU A 302 -20.37 -49.34 47.93
N MET A 303 -19.32 -49.85 47.26
CA MET A 303 -19.06 -51.28 47.16
C MET A 303 -18.57 -51.90 48.46
N ILE A 304 -17.74 -51.22 49.25
CA ILE A 304 -17.32 -51.69 50.58
C ILE A 304 -18.57 -51.86 51.45
N ARG A 305 -19.42 -50.83 51.52
CA ARG A 305 -20.65 -50.90 52.34
C ARG A 305 -21.65 -51.94 51.86
N TYR A 306 -21.74 -52.14 50.54
CA TYR A 306 -22.55 -53.20 49.97
C TYR A 306 -22.06 -54.58 50.41
N LYS A 307 -20.74 -54.81 50.44
CA LYS A 307 -20.14 -56.10 50.86
C LYS A 307 -20.19 -56.33 52.37
N ASP A 308 -20.19 -55.27 53.18
CA ASP A 308 -20.26 -55.35 54.65
C ASP A 308 -21.66 -55.71 55.21
N ASP A 309 -22.74 -55.49 54.44
CA ASP A 309 -24.11 -55.75 54.90
C ASP A 309 -24.47 -57.23 54.69
N HIS A 310 -24.37 -58.09 55.70
CA HIS A 310 -24.52 -59.56 55.56
C HIS A 310 -25.96 -60.10 55.68
N ASP A 311 -27.00 -59.27 55.56
CA ASP A 311 -28.41 -59.71 55.58
C ASP A 311 -28.78 -60.45 54.26
N GLY A 312 -28.39 -61.72 54.18
CA GLY A 312 -28.36 -62.56 52.98
C GLY A 312 -29.70 -63.05 52.40
N THR A 313 -30.76 -62.26 52.40
CA THR A 313 -32.05 -62.69 51.80
C THR A 313 -32.64 -61.75 50.74
N ASP A 314 -32.21 -60.48 50.67
CA ASP A 314 -32.68 -59.55 49.65
C ASP A 314 -31.59 -58.54 49.24
N LEU A 315 -30.87 -58.92 48.19
CA LEU A 315 -29.74 -58.15 47.64
C LEU A 315 -30.17 -56.76 47.10
N LYS A 316 -31.44 -56.57 46.73
CA LYS A 316 -31.97 -55.25 46.35
C LYS A 316 -32.10 -54.36 47.58
N LYS A 317 -32.59 -54.90 48.69
CA LYS A 317 -32.66 -54.16 49.97
C LYS A 317 -31.27 -53.87 50.53
N GLN A 318 -30.33 -54.79 50.39
CA GLN A 318 -28.92 -54.60 50.75
C GLN A 318 -28.30 -53.42 49.97
N MET A 319 -28.48 -53.38 48.64
CA MET A 319 -28.00 -52.27 47.82
C MET A 319 -28.69 -50.95 48.17
N LEU A 320 -30.01 -50.98 48.43
CA LEU A 320 -30.76 -49.79 48.85
C LEU A 320 -30.26 -49.26 50.20
N ARG A 321 -29.97 -50.13 51.16
CA ARG A 321 -29.40 -49.76 52.47
C ARG A 321 -27.99 -49.19 52.33
N ALA A 322 -27.14 -49.83 51.54
CA ALA A 322 -25.79 -49.34 51.25
C ALA A 322 -25.81 -47.96 50.58
N ALA A 323 -26.67 -47.79 49.56
CA ALA A 323 -26.87 -46.51 48.88
C ALA A 323 -27.48 -45.44 49.79
N THR A 324 -28.37 -45.80 50.73
CA THR A 324 -28.95 -44.84 51.68
C THR A 324 -27.93 -44.39 52.72
N ALA A 325 -27.12 -45.32 53.25
CA ALA A 325 -26.11 -45.03 54.26
C ALA A 325 -24.97 -44.15 53.71
N ILE A 326 -24.47 -44.46 52.51
CA ILE A 326 -23.38 -43.72 51.89
C ILE A 326 -23.88 -42.53 51.08
N GLY A 327 -25.10 -42.59 50.57
CA GLY A 327 -25.70 -41.53 49.75
C GLY A 327 -25.71 -40.19 50.46
N ALA A 328 -26.01 -40.14 51.76
CA ALA A 328 -25.96 -38.89 52.53
C ALA A 328 -24.56 -38.26 52.53
N VAL A 329 -23.52 -39.06 52.82
CA VAL A 329 -22.12 -38.59 52.84
C VAL A 329 -21.67 -38.11 51.46
N VAL A 330 -22.03 -38.86 50.42
CA VAL A 330 -21.61 -38.59 49.04
C VAL A 330 -22.33 -37.37 48.46
N ILE A 331 -23.63 -37.22 48.74
CA ILE A 331 -24.39 -36.02 48.36
C ILE A 331 -23.81 -34.79 49.07
N SER A 332 -23.46 -34.88 50.35
CA SER A 332 -22.80 -33.79 51.08
C SER A 332 -21.46 -33.42 50.45
N ALA A 333 -20.61 -34.40 50.13
CA ALA A 333 -19.33 -34.18 49.46
C ALA A 333 -19.52 -33.57 48.07
N ALA A 334 -20.49 -34.06 47.28
CA ALA A 334 -20.81 -33.53 45.96
C ALA A 334 -21.29 -32.08 46.01
N ILE A 335 -22.09 -31.69 47.02
CA ILE A 335 -22.54 -30.30 47.21
C ILE A 335 -21.37 -29.39 47.55
N ILE A 336 -20.53 -29.77 48.53
CA ILE A 336 -19.36 -28.99 48.95
C ILE A 336 -18.43 -28.79 47.75
N LEU A 337 -18.10 -29.86 47.06
CA LEU A 337 -17.16 -29.83 45.95
C LEU A 337 -17.76 -29.09 44.74
N SER A 338 -19.05 -29.25 44.45
CA SER A 338 -19.73 -28.43 43.44
C SER A 338 -19.68 -26.95 43.78
N GLY A 339 -19.83 -26.57 45.06
CA GLY A 339 -19.65 -25.20 45.53
C GLY A 339 -18.24 -24.66 45.29
N THR A 340 -17.21 -25.46 45.59
CA THR A 340 -15.81 -25.05 45.34
C THR A 340 -15.50 -24.87 43.85
N PHE A 341 -16.02 -25.73 42.98
CA PHE A 341 -15.89 -25.57 41.54
C PHE A 341 -16.73 -24.40 41.01
N ALA A 342 -17.92 -24.17 41.57
CA ALA A 342 -18.76 -23.04 41.19
C ALA A 342 -18.08 -21.69 41.45
N ALA A 343 -17.22 -21.61 42.48
CA ALA A 343 -16.39 -20.43 42.75
C ALA A 343 -15.37 -20.10 41.64
N LEU A 344 -15.09 -21.03 40.71
CA LEU A 344 -14.24 -20.77 39.53
C LEU A 344 -15.02 -20.14 38.36
N ILE A 345 -16.36 -20.15 38.39
CA ILE A 345 -17.20 -19.57 37.33
C ILE A 345 -17.01 -18.05 37.18
N PRO A 346 -16.86 -17.26 38.27
CA PRO A 346 -16.58 -15.82 38.18
C PRO A 346 -15.14 -15.45 37.77
N SER A 347 -14.27 -16.41 37.45
CA SER A 347 -12.83 -16.15 37.23
C SER A 347 -12.50 -15.36 35.94
N GLY A 348 -13.42 -15.26 34.99
CA GLY A 348 -13.17 -14.64 33.68
C GLY A 348 -12.30 -15.49 32.72
N VAL A 349 -11.79 -16.64 33.18
CA VAL A 349 -10.97 -17.55 32.35
C VAL A 349 -11.84 -18.68 31.81
N THR A 350 -12.09 -18.69 30.50
CA THR A 350 -13.00 -19.65 29.84
C THR A 350 -12.70 -21.11 30.19
N THR A 351 -11.43 -21.50 30.26
CA THR A 351 -11.05 -22.88 30.61
C THR A 351 -11.48 -23.26 32.02
N LEU A 352 -11.33 -22.36 33.01
CA LEU A 352 -11.73 -22.61 34.40
C LEU A 352 -13.24 -22.73 34.53
N ILE A 353 -13.99 -21.85 33.84
CA ILE A 353 -15.45 -21.90 33.80
C ILE A 353 -15.94 -23.22 33.23
N GLN A 354 -15.35 -23.66 32.10
CA GLN A 354 -15.74 -24.90 31.44
C GLN A 354 -15.40 -26.14 32.27
N VAL A 355 -14.24 -26.17 32.94
CA VAL A 355 -13.87 -27.25 33.86
C VAL A 355 -14.84 -27.30 35.04
N ALA A 356 -15.15 -26.16 35.66
CA ALA A 356 -16.11 -26.09 36.75
C ALA A 356 -17.48 -26.64 36.38
N LEU A 357 -18.04 -26.20 35.24
CA LEU A 357 -19.32 -26.70 34.74
C LEU A 357 -19.27 -28.21 34.47
N GLY A 358 -18.20 -28.71 33.85
CA GLY A 358 -18.01 -30.15 33.60
C GLY A 358 -17.97 -30.97 34.88
N VAL A 359 -17.23 -30.52 35.88
CA VAL A 359 -17.13 -31.25 37.15
C VAL A 359 -18.48 -31.21 37.88
N ILE A 360 -19.14 -30.05 38.00
CA ILE A 360 -20.43 -29.93 38.69
C ILE A 360 -21.49 -30.83 38.05
N ILE A 361 -21.65 -30.75 36.71
CA ILE A 361 -22.63 -31.57 35.99
C ILE A 361 -22.29 -33.05 36.14
N GLY A 362 -21.01 -33.40 36.00
CA GLY A 362 -20.58 -34.79 36.12
C GLY A 362 -20.83 -35.36 37.51
N LEU A 363 -20.62 -34.58 38.57
CA LEU A 363 -20.92 -35.01 39.93
C LEU A 363 -22.42 -35.24 40.15
N ILE A 364 -23.26 -34.31 39.69
CA ILE A 364 -24.71 -34.48 39.76
C ILE A 364 -25.11 -35.77 39.05
N VAL A 365 -24.62 -36.00 37.83
CA VAL A 365 -24.89 -37.24 37.08
C VAL A 365 -24.39 -38.47 37.82
N LEU A 366 -23.16 -38.44 38.36
CA LEU A 366 -22.55 -39.58 39.07
C LEU A 366 -23.30 -39.99 40.33
N VAL A 367 -23.77 -39.02 41.12
CA VAL A 367 -24.53 -39.26 42.36
C VAL A 367 -25.77 -40.11 42.10
N PHE A 368 -26.44 -39.92 40.96
CA PHE A 368 -27.61 -40.73 40.58
C PHE A 368 -27.24 -41.97 39.75
N ALA A 369 -26.27 -41.85 38.85
CA ALA A 369 -25.93 -42.92 37.92
C ALA A 369 -25.31 -44.15 38.60
N LEU A 370 -24.45 -43.95 39.60
CA LEU A 370 -23.75 -45.05 40.26
C LEU A 370 -24.70 -45.97 41.06
N PRO A 371 -25.61 -45.48 41.94
CA PRO A 371 -26.62 -46.32 42.59
C PRO A 371 -27.49 -47.10 41.60
N VAL A 372 -27.94 -46.44 40.54
CA VAL A 372 -28.85 -47.03 39.54
C VAL A 372 -28.16 -48.13 38.76
N THR A 373 -26.96 -47.86 38.24
CA THR A 373 -26.21 -48.81 37.42
C THR A 373 -25.72 -50.00 38.24
N MET A 374 -25.30 -49.79 39.49
CA MET A 374 -24.89 -50.87 40.38
C MET A 374 -26.07 -51.76 40.81
N SER A 375 -27.19 -51.16 41.19
CA SER A 375 -28.40 -51.91 41.53
C SER A 375 -28.89 -52.75 40.34
N GLY A 376 -28.82 -52.19 39.12
CA GLY A 376 -29.10 -52.90 37.88
C GLY A 376 -28.16 -54.08 37.63
N LEU A 377 -26.84 -53.89 37.79
CA LEU A 377 -25.86 -54.94 37.56
C LEU A 377 -25.97 -56.08 38.58
N ILE A 378 -26.14 -55.74 39.86
CA ILE A 378 -26.31 -56.72 40.94
C ILE A 378 -27.53 -57.61 40.65
N SER A 379 -28.61 -57.04 40.09
CA SER A 379 -29.76 -57.84 39.65
C SER A 379 -29.47 -58.74 38.43
N LEU A 380 -28.58 -58.33 37.53
CA LEU A 380 -28.22 -59.08 36.32
C LEU A 380 -27.24 -60.22 36.59
N THR A 381 -26.23 -59.97 37.44
CA THR A 381 -25.25 -60.97 37.88
C THR A 381 -25.91 -62.09 38.67
N GLN A 382 -26.89 -61.76 39.53
CA GLN A 382 -27.75 -62.73 40.21
C GLN A 382 -28.54 -63.62 39.24
N TRP A 383 -29.07 -63.06 38.16
CA TRP A 383 -29.81 -63.85 37.18
C TRP A 383 -28.91 -64.87 36.47
N HIS A 384 -27.64 -64.54 36.26
CA HIS A 384 -26.65 -65.46 35.69
C HIS A 384 -26.27 -66.57 36.66
N GLU A 385 -25.91 -66.23 37.92
CA GLU A 385 -25.57 -67.22 38.95
C GLU A 385 -26.77 -68.13 39.32
N MET A 386 -27.99 -67.58 39.37
CA MET A 386 -29.21 -68.37 39.59
C MET A 386 -29.57 -69.28 38.40
N ARG A 387 -29.23 -68.89 37.15
CA ARG A 387 -29.39 -69.79 35.98
C ARG A 387 -28.39 -70.93 36.00
N GLU A 388 -27.12 -70.66 36.30
CA GLU A 388 -26.08 -71.71 36.35
C GLU A 388 -26.34 -72.71 37.49
N HIS A 389 -26.60 -72.24 38.71
CA HIS A 389 -26.92 -73.12 39.84
C HIS A 389 -28.33 -73.74 39.77
N GLY A 390 -29.26 -73.12 39.03
CA GLY A 390 -30.60 -73.67 38.77
C GLY A 390 -30.61 -74.82 37.76
N LEU A 391 -29.67 -74.80 36.80
CA LEU A 391 -29.47 -75.90 35.84
C LEU A 391 -28.84 -77.12 36.53
N ASP A 392 -27.87 -76.92 37.43
CA ASP A 392 -27.26 -78.00 38.22
C ASP A 392 -28.24 -78.71 39.17
N LYS A 393 -29.15 -77.97 39.80
CA LYS A 393 -30.20 -78.55 40.65
C LYS A 393 -31.28 -79.29 39.86
N LYS A 394 -31.57 -78.88 38.62
CA LYS A 394 -32.48 -79.61 37.75
C LYS A 394 -31.84 -80.89 37.20
N ALA A 395 -30.57 -80.83 36.79
CA ALA A 395 -29.82 -82.00 36.33
C ALA A 395 -29.73 -83.10 37.42
N LYS A 396 -29.48 -82.72 38.68
CA LYS A 396 -29.50 -83.65 39.83
C LYS A 396 -30.88 -84.19 40.22
N LYS A 397 -31.98 -83.58 39.76
CA LYS A 397 -33.35 -84.04 40.04
C LYS A 397 -33.92 -84.97 38.96
N THR A 398 -33.30 -85.01 37.78
CA THR A 398 -33.66 -85.93 36.68
C THR A 398 -32.92 -87.27 36.72
N ASP A 399 -31.94 -87.42 37.62
CA ASP A 399 -31.11 -88.63 37.80
C ASP A 399 -31.45 -89.39 39.11
N LYS A 400 -32.60 -89.09 39.71
CA LYS A 400 -33.28 -89.84 40.77
C LYS A 400 -34.71 -90.10 40.35
#